data_AF-V5IAH9-F1
#
_entry.id   AF-V5IAH9-F1
#
_cell.length_a   1.000
_cell.length_b   1.000
_cell.length_c   1.000
_cell.angle_alpha   90.00
_cell.angle_beta   90.00
_cell.angle_gamma   90.00
#
_symmetry.space_group_name_H-M   'P 1'
#
loop_
_entity.id
_entity.type
_entity.pdbx_description
1 polymer ?
#
loop_
_entity_poly.entity_id
_entity_poly.type
_entity_poly.pdbx_seq_one_letter_code
_entity_poly.pdbx_strand_id
1 'polypeptide(L)'
;MKVYSTTEIVDMMSTIGECYENCFLASRVYAQKYPDRIHPNKKVFERLLARFRATGGTAYNKQRKPKRVTDNEENEFMVLGLVVENPNTSTRKIAREADISRTSVRRILKKHSTIPSTSSFTKICMSRIFNDGLTSAYGL
;
A
#
# COMPACT_ATOMS: atom_id res chain seq x y z
N MET A 1 -11.86 5.03 -16.24
CA MET A 1 -11.89 3.58 -16.54
C MET A 1 -13.12 3.01 -15.85
N LYS A 2 -14.02 2.32 -16.56
CA LYS A 2 -15.20 1.71 -15.91
C LYS A 2 -14.73 0.67 -14.89
N VAL A 3 -15.33 0.70 -13.71
CA VAL A 3 -15.08 -0.27 -12.64
C VAL A 3 -16.18 -1.31 -12.73
N TYR A 4 -15.78 -2.57 -12.92
CA TYR A 4 -16.68 -3.71 -12.94
C TYR A 4 -16.64 -4.39 -11.57
N SER A 5 -17.76 -4.96 -11.13
CA SER A 5 -17.81 -5.73 -9.89
C SER A 5 -16.98 -7.01 -10.04
N THR A 6 -16.61 -7.62 -8.91
CA THR A 6 -15.91 -8.92 -8.93
C THR A 6 -16.74 -9.99 -9.65
N THR A 7 -18.07 -9.98 -9.47
CA THR A 7 -18.98 -10.94 -10.12
C THR A 7 -19.00 -10.74 -11.63
N GLU A 8 -19.10 -9.49 -12.10
CA GLU A 8 -19.03 -9.19 -13.54
C GLU A 8 -17.70 -9.61 -14.15
N ILE A 9 -16.59 -9.43 -13.43
CA ILE A 9 -15.25 -9.82 -13.87
C ILE A 9 -15.10 -11.33 -13.98
N VAL A 10 -15.64 -12.10 -13.02
CA VAL A 10 -15.66 -13.57 -13.08
C VAL A 10 -16.50 -14.03 -14.26
N ASP A 11 -17.70 -13.48 -14.45
CA ASP A 11 -18.58 -13.81 -15.57
C ASP A 11 -17.93 -13.49 -16.93
N MET A 12 -17.22 -12.35 -17.02
CA MET A 12 -16.42 -12.00 -18.19
C MET A 12 -15.32 -13.04 -18.45
N MET A 13 -14.58 -13.45 -17.42
CA MET A 13 -13.51 -14.44 -17.55
C MET A 13 -14.04 -15.83 -17.96
N SER A 14 -15.16 -16.27 -17.38
CA SER A 14 -15.83 -17.51 -17.79
C SER A 14 -16.24 -17.46 -19.26
N THR A 15 -16.79 -16.33 -19.70
CA THR A 15 -17.20 -16.14 -21.10
C THR A 15 -15.99 -16.16 -22.06
N ILE A 16 -14.83 -15.64 -21.64
CA ILE A 16 -13.57 -15.76 -22.41
C ILE A 16 -13.19 -17.24 -22.59
N GLY A 17 -13.28 -18.03 -21.53
CA GLY A 17 -12.98 -19.47 -21.55
C GLY A 17 -13.88 -20.23 -22.51
N GLU A 18 -15.19 -19.98 -22.46
CA GLU A 18 -16.16 -20.60 -23.38
C GLU A 18 -15.94 -20.23 -24.85
N CYS A 19 -15.42 -19.03 -25.09
CA CYS A 19 -15.13 -18.53 -26.44
C CYS A 19 -13.71 -18.89 -26.91
N TYR A 20 -13.03 -19.84 -26.27
CA TYR A 20 -11.66 -20.25 -26.60
C TYR A 20 -10.71 -19.04 -26.73
N GLU A 21 -10.82 -18.11 -25.77
CA GLU A 21 -10.03 -16.88 -25.68
C GLU A 21 -10.26 -15.86 -26.81
N ASN A 22 -11.25 -16.08 -27.68
CA ASN A 22 -11.66 -15.10 -28.67
C ASN A 22 -12.41 -13.94 -27.99
N CYS A 23 -11.66 -12.88 -27.64
CA CYS A 23 -12.19 -11.72 -26.92
C CYS A 23 -13.27 -10.94 -27.69
N PHE A 24 -13.27 -11.02 -29.03
CA PHE A 24 -14.32 -10.42 -29.84
C PHE A 24 -15.63 -11.20 -29.68
N LEU A 25 -15.59 -12.52 -29.84
CA LEU A 25 -16.74 -13.39 -29.63
C LEU A 25 -17.24 -13.31 -28.18
N ALA A 26 -16.32 -13.34 -27.21
CA ALA A 26 -16.65 -13.25 -25.79
C ALA A 26 -17.42 -11.97 -25.45
N SER A 27 -17.07 -10.83 -26.05
CA SER A 27 -17.82 -9.59 -25.84
C SER A 27 -19.27 -9.67 -26.31
N ARG A 28 -19.52 -10.37 -27.42
CA ARG A 28 -20.85 -10.57 -27.98
C ARG A 28 -21.66 -11.57 -27.16
N VAL A 29 -21.05 -12.70 -26.82
CA VAL A 29 -21.68 -13.75 -25.99
C VAL A 29 -22.01 -13.19 -24.60
N TYR A 30 -21.14 -12.38 -24.00
CA TYR A 30 -21.40 -11.75 -22.72
C TYR A 30 -22.62 -10.82 -22.77
N ALA A 31 -22.73 -10.00 -23.82
CA ALA A 31 -23.88 -9.12 -24.01
C ALA A 31 -25.20 -9.90 -24.19
N GLN A 32 -25.13 -11.09 -24.81
CA GLN A 32 -26.29 -11.98 -24.95
C GLN A 32 -26.69 -12.65 -23.63
N LYS A 33 -25.71 -13.09 -22.83
CA LYS A 33 -25.95 -13.73 -21.53
C LYS A 33 -26.47 -12.76 -20.47
N TYR A 34 -26.02 -11.50 -20.53
CA TYR A 34 -26.33 -10.49 -19.52
C TYR A 34 -26.88 -9.22 -20.20
N PRO A 35 -28.13 -9.28 -20.71
CA PRO A 35 -28.72 -8.16 -21.46
C PRO A 35 -28.88 -6.91 -20.60
N ASP A 36 -29.17 -7.07 -19.30
CA ASP A 36 -29.42 -5.97 -18.36
C ASP A 36 -28.14 -5.30 -17.83
N ARG A 37 -26.96 -5.80 -18.20
CA ARG A 37 -25.67 -5.29 -17.73
C ARG A 37 -24.99 -4.36 -18.74
N ILE A 38 -23.95 -3.68 -18.29
CA ILE A 38 -23.10 -2.89 -19.18
C ILE A 38 -22.31 -3.84 -20.09
N HIS A 39 -22.41 -3.65 -21.40
CA HIS A 39 -21.69 -4.45 -22.39
C HIS A 39 -20.25 -3.93 -22.61
N PRO A 40 -19.21 -4.65 -22.16
CA PRO A 40 -17.82 -4.22 -22.34
C PRO A 40 -17.38 -4.44 -23.80
N ASN A 41 -16.53 -3.56 -24.31
CA ASN A 41 -15.89 -3.75 -25.61
C ASN A 41 -14.81 -4.86 -25.51
N LYS A 42 -14.48 -5.53 -26.63
CA LYS A 42 -13.41 -6.54 -26.75
C LYS A 42 -12.10 -6.14 -26.06
N LYS A 43 -11.71 -4.86 -26.11
CA LYS A 43 -10.49 -4.35 -25.46
C LYS A 43 -10.49 -4.55 -23.94
N VAL A 44 -11.67 -4.58 -23.30
CA VAL A 44 -11.79 -4.86 -21.86
C VAL A 44 -11.47 -6.33 -21.59
N PHE A 45 -12.01 -7.24 -22.40
CA PHE A 45 -11.73 -8.68 -22.34
C PHE A 45 -10.24 -8.97 -22.59
N GLU A 46 -9.65 -8.37 -23.63
CA GLU A 46 -8.20 -8.50 -23.93
C GLU A 46 -7.34 -8.07 -22.74
N ARG A 47 -7.63 -6.91 -22.14
CA ARG A 47 -6.89 -6.41 -20.97
C ARG A 47 -7.10 -7.28 -19.73
N LEU A 48 -8.30 -7.82 -19.55
CA LEU A 48 -8.61 -8.71 -18.44
C LEU A 48 -7.81 -10.02 -18.58
N LEU A 49 -7.84 -10.64 -19.76
CA LEU A 49 -7.09 -11.87 -20.06
C LEU A 49 -5.58 -11.67 -19.91
N ALA A 50 -5.05 -10.58 -20.47
CA ALA A 50 -3.63 -10.25 -20.37
C ALA A 50 -3.20 -10.07 -18.90
N ARG A 51 -4.01 -9.40 -18.08
CA ARG A 51 -3.76 -9.26 -16.65
C ARG A 51 -3.78 -10.60 -15.94
N PHE A 52 -4.80 -11.40 -16.21
CA PHE A 52 -4.96 -12.71 -15.60
C PHE A 52 -3.75 -13.60 -15.88
N ARG A 53 -3.26 -13.62 -17.12
CA ARG A 53 -2.03 -14.34 -17.49
C ARG A 53 -0.79 -13.82 -16.79
N ALA A 54 -0.67 -12.50 -16.65
CA ALA A 54 0.52 -11.89 -16.03
C ALA A 54 0.58 -12.07 -14.50
N THR A 55 -0.57 -12.07 -13.81
CA THR A 55 -0.63 -12.00 -12.34
C THR A 55 -1.28 -13.24 -11.69
N GLY A 56 -1.98 -14.08 -12.46
CA GLY A 56 -2.82 -15.17 -11.96
C GLY A 56 -4.14 -14.70 -11.33
N GLY A 57 -4.45 -13.39 -11.41
CA GLY A 57 -5.60 -12.78 -10.73
C GLY A 57 -6.31 -11.75 -11.60
N THR A 58 -7.57 -11.49 -11.25
CA THR A 58 -8.45 -10.55 -11.99
C THR A 58 -8.52 -9.16 -11.36
N ALA A 59 -8.00 -9.01 -10.14
CA ALA A 59 -7.99 -7.75 -9.41
C ALA A 59 -7.29 -6.64 -10.21
N TYR A 60 -7.90 -5.47 -10.28
CA TYR A 60 -7.22 -4.29 -10.79
C TYR A 60 -6.09 -3.94 -9.82
N ASN A 61 -4.84 -3.98 -10.31
CA ASN A 61 -3.71 -3.43 -9.57
C ASN A 61 -4.01 -1.97 -9.29
N LYS A 62 -4.29 -1.65 -8.03
CA LYS A 62 -4.40 -0.27 -7.57
C LYS A 62 -3.04 0.36 -7.90
N GLN A 63 -3.04 1.41 -8.71
CA GLN A 63 -1.81 2.13 -9.06
C GLN A 63 -1.02 2.33 -7.76
N ARG A 64 0.20 1.79 -7.71
CA ARG A 64 1.08 1.98 -6.56
C ARG A 64 1.25 3.48 -6.41
N LYS A 65 0.73 4.04 -5.30
CA LYS A 65 0.99 5.43 -4.98
C LYS A 65 2.51 5.57 -4.83
N PRO A 66 3.11 6.67 -5.30
CA PRO A 66 4.53 6.90 -5.06
C PRO A 66 4.80 6.80 -3.56
N LYS A 67 5.91 6.12 -3.19
CA LYS A 67 6.34 6.02 -1.79
C LYS A 67 6.45 7.44 -1.22
N ARG A 68 5.87 7.67 -0.05
CA ARG A 68 5.99 8.97 0.60
C ARG A 68 7.40 9.11 1.17
N VAL A 69 7.85 10.34 1.38
CA VAL A 69 9.10 10.63 2.11
C VAL A 69 9.11 9.98 3.50
N THR A 70 7.92 9.78 4.10
CA THR A 70 7.70 9.10 5.38
C THR A 70 7.76 7.58 5.31
N ASP A 71 7.88 7.02 4.10
CA ASP A 71 7.97 5.58 3.83
C ASP A 71 9.37 5.22 3.28
N ASN A 72 10.32 6.17 3.33
CA ASN A 72 11.73 5.93 3.04
C ASN A 72 12.43 5.50 4.33
N GLU A 73 12.96 4.27 4.35
CA GLU A 73 13.61 3.65 5.50
C GLU A 73 14.80 4.46 6.01
N GLU A 74 15.57 5.09 5.13
CA GLU A 74 16.72 5.95 5.50
C GLU A 74 16.26 7.17 6.30
N ASN A 75 15.19 7.82 5.84
CA ASN A 75 14.60 8.97 6.49
C ASN A 75 13.97 8.60 7.84
N GLU A 76 13.36 7.42 7.93
CA GLU A 76 12.83 6.89 9.18
C GLU A 76 13.97 6.62 10.17
N PHE A 77 15.04 5.96 9.73
CA PHE A 77 16.19 5.64 10.57
C PHE A 77 16.90 6.89 11.09
N MET A 78 17.16 7.89 10.23
CA MET A 78 17.76 9.17 10.64
C MET A 78 16.92 9.89 11.69
N VAL A 79 15.60 10.00 11.48
CA VAL A 79 14.71 10.68 12.43
C VAL A 79 14.63 9.94 13.77
N LEU A 80 14.61 8.61 13.75
CA LEU A 80 14.60 7.81 14.98
C LEU A 80 15.93 7.87 15.72
N GLY A 81 17.06 7.82 15.00
CA GLY A 81 18.41 7.95 15.56
C GLY A 81 18.60 9.26 16.32
N LEU A 82 18.22 10.40 15.71
CA LEU A 82 18.33 11.71 16.36
C LEU A 82 17.46 11.83 17.63
N VAL A 83 16.33 11.13 17.69
CA VAL A 83 15.47 11.07 18.89
C VAL A 83 16.06 10.16 19.96
N VAL A 84 16.70 9.05 19.58
CA VAL A 84 17.41 8.15 20.49
C VAL A 84 18.59 8.88 21.14
N GLU A 85 19.38 9.58 20.33
CA GLU A 85 20.54 10.34 20.82
C GLU A 85 20.12 11.45 21.80
N ASN A 86 19.03 12.16 21.50
CA ASN A 86 18.55 13.25 22.34
C ASN A 86 17.01 13.34 22.35
N PRO A 87 16.32 12.75 23.34
CA PRO A 87 14.85 12.64 23.36
C PRO A 87 14.12 13.98 23.59
N ASN A 88 14.84 15.02 24.01
CA ASN A 88 14.29 16.37 24.23
C ASN A 88 14.46 17.27 22.99
N THR A 89 14.96 16.74 21.87
CA THR A 89 15.15 17.52 20.64
C THR A 89 13.82 17.98 20.07
N SER A 90 13.79 19.24 19.63
CA SER A 90 12.62 19.79 18.96
C SER A 90 12.45 19.16 17.58
N THR A 91 11.22 18.82 17.21
CA THR A 91 10.85 18.41 15.83
C THR A 91 11.31 19.39 14.74
N ARG A 92 11.52 20.67 15.07
CA ARG A 92 12.10 21.65 14.14
C ARG A 92 13.60 21.44 13.91
N LYS A 93 14.34 21.02 14.94
CA LYS A 93 15.78 20.75 14.87
C LYS A 93 16.03 19.48 14.06
N ILE A 94 15.31 18.39 14.38
CA ILE A 94 15.34 17.12 13.64
C ILE A 94 15.02 17.34 12.15
N ALA A 95 14.02 18.17 11.84
CA ALA A 95 13.67 18.49 10.45
C ALA A 95 14.80 19.17 9.66
N ARG A 96 15.59 20.03 10.32
CA ARG A 96 16.75 20.70 9.69
C ARG A 96 17.92 19.74 9.51
N GLU A 97 18.18 18.89 10.50
CA GLU A 97 19.29 17.94 10.49
C GLU A 97 19.06 16.79 9.49
N ALA A 98 17.83 16.28 9.41
CA ALA A 98 17.47 15.22 8.48
C ALA A 98 17.11 15.72 7.07
N ASP A 99 17.09 17.04 6.83
CA ASP A 99 16.61 17.69 5.60
C ASP A 99 15.21 17.21 5.13
N ILE A 100 14.28 17.12 6.07
CA ILE A 100 12.92 16.65 5.81
C ILE A 100 11.93 17.64 6.41
N SER A 101 10.79 17.86 5.73
CA SER A 101 9.74 18.73 6.28
C SER A 101 9.31 18.31 7.70
N ARG A 102 9.08 19.29 8.56
CA ARG A 102 8.60 19.06 9.94
C ARG A 102 7.33 18.21 10.01
N THR A 103 6.46 18.32 9.01
CA THR A 103 5.23 17.52 8.95
C THR A 103 5.51 16.04 8.69
N SER A 104 6.50 15.73 7.87
CA SER A 104 6.97 14.35 7.64
C SER A 104 7.66 13.79 8.88
N VAL A 105 8.53 14.55 9.55
CA VAL A 105 9.12 14.15 10.85
C VAL A 105 8.02 13.81 11.85
N ARG A 106 7.01 14.66 12.02
CA ARG A 106 5.88 14.39 12.93
C ARG A 106 5.11 13.12 12.56
N ARG A 107 4.94 12.83 11.27
CA ARG A 107 4.27 11.60 10.79
C ARG A 107 5.10 10.36 11.07
N ILE A 108 6.41 10.41 10.81
CA ILE A 108 7.35 9.32 11.13
C ILE A 108 7.33 9.03 12.63
N LEU A 109 7.45 10.07 13.47
CA LEU A 109 7.37 9.92 14.91
C LEU A 109 6.01 9.35 15.34
N LYS A 110 4.90 9.78 14.75
CA LYS A 110 3.56 9.23 15.04
C LYS A 110 3.40 7.76 14.59
N LYS A 111 4.03 7.37 13.48
CA LYS A 111 4.03 6.00 12.95
C LYS A 111 4.74 5.04 13.90
N HIS A 112 5.83 5.50 14.52
CA HIS A 112 6.67 4.70 15.42
C HIS A 112 6.42 4.97 16.91
N SER A 113 5.58 5.94 17.27
CA SER A 113 5.19 6.20 18.66
C SER A 113 4.07 5.25 19.07
N THR A 114 4.33 4.40 20.07
CA THR A 114 3.33 3.48 20.66
C THR A 114 2.45 4.10 21.75
N ILE A 115 2.46 5.43 21.97
CA ILE A 115 1.69 6.09 23.06
C ILE A 115 1.07 7.43 22.59
N PRO A 116 -0.20 7.72 22.95
CA PRO A 116 -0.89 8.92 22.50
C PRO A 116 -0.23 10.19 23.05
N SER A 117 -0.27 11.22 22.21
CA SER A 117 0.27 12.54 22.50
C SER A 117 -0.38 13.16 23.73
N THR A 118 0.33 13.15 24.85
CA THR A 118 0.13 14.14 25.90
C THR A 118 1.44 14.31 26.64
N SER A 119 1.80 15.57 26.80
CA SER A 119 2.96 16.13 27.48
C SER A 119 3.57 15.22 28.57
N SER A 120 4.92 15.13 28.56
CA SER A 120 5.78 14.88 29.73
C SER A 120 6.42 13.49 29.98
N PHE A 121 6.42 12.50 29.08
CA PHE A 121 7.08 11.20 29.42
C PHE A 121 7.88 10.52 28.30
N THR A 122 8.84 11.23 27.71
CA THR A 122 9.88 10.63 26.85
C THR A 122 10.92 9.80 27.62
N LYS A 123 10.94 9.84 28.97
CA LYS A 123 11.95 9.15 29.79
C LYS A 123 11.68 7.66 30.08
N ILE A 124 10.43 7.18 30.01
CA ILE A 124 10.08 5.84 30.54
C ILE A 124 10.00 4.75 29.46
N CYS A 125 9.74 5.09 28.19
CA CYS A 125 9.48 4.06 27.17
C CYS A 125 10.68 3.64 26.31
N MET A 126 11.75 4.44 26.23
CA MET A 126 12.93 4.05 25.44
C MET A 126 13.77 2.94 26.12
N SER A 127 13.67 2.79 27.44
CA SER A 127 14.29 1.65 28.14
C SER A 127 13.59 0.32 27.83
N ARG A 128 12.30 0.34 27.45
CA ARG A 128 11.52 -0.86 27.13
C ARG A 128 11.79 -1.36 25.71
N ILE A 129 11.88 -0.44 24.74
CA ILE A 129 12.25 -0.78 23.35
C ILE A 129 13.68 -1.36 23.27
N PHE A 130 14.59 -0.89 24.13
CA PHE A 130 15.96 -1.42 24.21
C PHE A 130 15.99 -2.88 24.70
N ASN A 131 15.20 -3.25 25.72
CA ASN A 131 15.15 -4.63 26.21
C ASN A 131 14.48 -5.58 25.21
N ASP A 132 13.38 -5.19 24.58
CA ASP A 132 12.68 -6.08 23.65
C ASP A 132 13.45 -6.25 22.32
N GLY A 133 14.16 -5.22 21.87
CA GLY A 133 14.98 -5.25 20.65
C GLY A 133 16.32 -5.99 20.82
N LEU A 134 16.99 -5.86 21.97
CA LEU A 134 18.22 -6.61 22.25
C LEU A 134 17.95 -8.10 22.49
N THR A 135 16.86 -8.44 23.17
CA THR A 135 16.48 -9.85 23.41
C THR A 135 16.18 -10.57 22.08
N SER A 136 15.53 -9.88 21.13
CA SER A 136 15.27 -10.44 19.79
C SER A 136 16.50 -10.47 18.88
N ALA A 137 17.47 -9.57 19.05
CA ALA A 137 18.66 -9.50 18.20
C ALA A 137 19.82 -10.39 18.70
N TYR A 138 19.86 -10.70 20.00
CA TYR A 138 20.94 -11.48 20.62
C TYR A 138 20.50 -12.83 21.20
N GLY A 139 19.21 -13.17 21.20
CA GLY A 139 18.73 -14.52 21.54
C GLY A 139 19.18 -15.01 22.92
N LEU A 140 18.69 -14.36 23.99
CA LEU A 140 18.69 -14.90 25.35
C LEU A 140 17.26 -15.18 25.79
#